data_AF-A0A959Y155-F1
#
_entry.id   AF-A0A959Y155-F1
#
_cell.length_a   1.000
_cell.length_b   1.000
_cell.length_c   1.000
_cell.angle_alpha   90.00
_cell.angle_beta   90.00
_cell.angle_gamma   90.00
#
_symmetry.space_group_name_H-M   'P 1'
#
loop_
_entity.id
_entity.type
_entity.pdbx_description
1 polymer ?
#
loop_
_entity_poly.entity_id
_entity_poly.type
_entity_poly.pdbx_seq_one_letter_code
_entity_poly.pdbx_strand_id
1 'polypeptide(L)'
;YLATLYKAKTLLGSGTPSVESYYNAVTGKYGFAELLQRYGDLKLPPIEFVDTRKIIQKDKSKIILSPVLIDEVNRVIAKGKQVILFQNRRGYAPYQVCSVCGWIPQCKYCDVSLTFHKLSNKLVCHYCGTTYPPVHTCAACGSDKFVQRNFGTEKIEEQLQETFPDAKVARMDIDTVRGKNAHDVLIQQFEQQKIDILVGTQMVVKGLDFDNVDLVGILDADGLLHFADFRVNERAFQLMEQVSGRAGRKEETGKVLVQTSQPQHPLLQIVQQHDYKTMFAEELKKRKEFFYPPFSRIIHLTFKHKFKEIVERAAYHYTEALKNKYGNYIVGPAEPVIGRIRNQYLMELLLKLPRDGKTINQCKKDLLEQIAILHQEKSFRSVTIVADVDAV
;
A
#
# COMPACT_ATOMS: atom_id res chain seq x y z
N TYR A 1 2.11 10.12 -23.63
CA TYR A 1 2.13 9.48 -24.97
C TYR A 1 0.99 10.01 -25.83
N LEU A 2 -0.27 9.75 -25.49
CA LEU A 2 -1.42 10.25 -26.26
C LEU A 2 -1.38 11.77 -26.48
N ALA A 3 -1.11 12.55 -25.43
CA ALA A 3 -0.98 14.00 -25.56
C ALA A 3 0.10 14.41 -26.58
N THR A 4 1.23 13.71 -26.61
CA THR A 4 2.29 13.94 -27.60
C THR A 4 1.85 13.58 -29.01
N LEU A 5 1.16 12.44 -29.20
CA LEU A 5 0.62 12.03 -30.51
C LEU A 5 -0.37 13.06 -31.06
N TYR A 6 -1.25 13.58 -30.20
CA TYR A 6 -2.26 14.55 -30.57
C TYR A 6 -1.80 16.01 -30.45
N LYS A 7 -0.51 16.25 -30.16
CA LYS A 7 0.07 17.59 -29.92
C LYS A 7 -0.69 18.41 -28.85
N ALA A 8 -1.37 17.74 -27.92
CA ALA A 8 -2.08 18.36 -26.82
C ALA A 8 -1.10 18.76 -25.70
N LYS A 9 -1.44 19.84 -24.98
CA LYS A 9 -0.74 20.22 -23.74
C LYS A 9 -1.24 19.37 -22.59
N THR A 10 -0.37 19.04 -21.64
CA THR A 10 -0.72 18.26 -20.45
C THR A 10 -0.23 19.01 -19.21
N LEU A 11 -1.15 19.22 -18.27
CA LEU A 11 -0.84 19.77 -16.95
C LEU A 11 -0.93 18.62 -15.93
N LEU A 12 0.13 18.45 -15.15
CA LEU A 12 0.19 17.49 -14.05
C LEU A 12 0.18 18.28 -12.74
N GLY A 13 -0.94 18.25 -12.01
CA GLY A 13 -1.07 18.87 -10.69
C GLY A 13 -0.91 17.84 -9.58
N SER A 14 -0.04 18.11 -8.60
CA SER A 14 0.07 17.31 -7.38
C SER A 14 0.65 18.14 -6.24
N GLY A 15 0.12 17.94 -5.03
CA GLY A 15 0.75 18.44 -3.80
C GLY A 15 1.94 17.57 -3.35
N THR A 16 1.96 16.30 -3.77
CA THR A 16 3.04 15.35 -3.48
C THR A 16 3.35 14.55 -4.76
N PRO A 17 4.09 15.14 -5.72
CA PRO A 17 4.33 14.51 -7.01
C PRO A 17 5.10 13.19 -6.87
N SER A 18 4.98 12.31 -7.87
CA SER A 18 5.83 11.12 -7.89
C SER A 18 7.29 11.51 -8.08
N VAL A 19 8.22 10.73 -7.54
CA VAL A 19 9.67 10.99 -7.67
C VAL A 19 10.06 11.10 -9.15
N GLU A 20 9.51 10.26 -10.02
CA GLU A 20 9.80 10.32 -11.45
C GLU A 20 9.24 11.60 -12.09
N SER A 21 8.04 12.04 -11.71
CA SER A 21 7.42 13.24 -12.26
C SER A 21 8.17 14.49 -11.84
N TYR A 22 8.52 14.60 -10.55
CA TYR A 22 9.31 15.71 -10.02
C TYR A 22 10.72 15.70 -10.60
N TYR A 23 11.38 14.54 -10.72
CA TYR A 23 12.66 14.41 -11.41
C TYR A 23 12.62 14.94 -12.85
N ASN A 24 11.62 14.56 -13.64
CA ASN A 24 11.48 15.07 -15.01
C ASN A 24 11.23 16.60 -15.05
N ALA A 25 10.57 17.17 -14.05
CA ALA A 25 10.37 18.62 -13.95
C ALA A 25 11.66 19.36 -13.60
N VAL A 26 12.39 18.94 -12.55
CA VAL A 26 13.64 19.59 -12.14
C VAL A 26 14.79 19.40 -13.13
N THR A 27 14.74 18.36 -13.97
CA THR A 27 15.69 18.15 -15.08
C THR A 27 15.30 18.84 -16.39
N GLY A 28 14.24 19.65 -16.38
CA GLY A 28 13.82 20.47 -17.52
C GLY A 28 13.09 19.71 -18.63
N LYS A 29 12.77 18.42 -18.43
CA LYS A 29 11.93 17.67 -19.39
C LYS A 29 10.48 18.14 -19.35
N TYR A 30 9.98 18.51 -18.17
CA TYR A 30 8.66 19.12 -17.99
C TYR A 30 8.81 20.60 -17.64
N GLY A 31 7.84 21.42 -18.02
CA GLY A 31 7.69 22.73 -17.41
C GLY A 31 7.39 22.57 -15.92
N PHE A 32 7.98 23.40 -15.07
CA PHE A 32 7.80 23.36 -13.62
C PHE A 32 7.27 24.70 -13.12
N ALA A 33 6.17 24.65 -12.37
CA ALA A 33 5.60 25.79 -11.67
C ALA A 33 5.26 25.33 -10.25
N GLU A 34 5.76 26.06 -9.26
CA GLU A 34 5.58 25.76 -7.84
C GLU A 34 4.68 26.83 -7.20
N LEU A 35 3.67 26.40 -6.45
CA LEU A 35 2.81 27.28 -5.66
C LEU A 35 3.23 27.15 -4.20
N LEU A 36 4.00 28.12 -3.70
CA LEU A 36 4.60 28.09 -2.36
C LEU A 36 3.68 28.66 -1.27
N GLN A 37 2.67 29.43 -1.68
CA GLN A 37 1.75 30.09 -0.76
C GLN A 37 0.45 29.30 -0.67
N ARG A 38 0.00 29.03 0.55
CA ARG A 38 -1.33 28.46 0.78
C ARG A 38 -2.36 29.56 0.70
N TYR A 39 -3.52 29.20 0.14
CA TYR A 39 -4.69 30.07 0.16
C TYR A 39 -5.06 30.39 1.63
N GLY A 40 -5.17 31.67 1.97
CA GLY A 40 -5.56 32.14 3.30
C GLY A 40 -4.46 32.10 4.38
N ASP A 41 -3.17 32.00 4.02
CA ASP A 41 -2.02 32.00 4.94
C ASP A 41 -2.09 30.95 6.08
N LEU A 42 -2.86 29.88 5.85
CA LEU A 42 -3.06 28.80 6.81
C LEU A 42 -1.77 27.98 7.02
N LYS A 43 -1.35 27.84 8.27
CA LYS A 43 -0.21 26.99 8.64
C LYS A 43 -0.56 25.50 8.48
N LEU A 44 0.45 24.69 8.17
CA LEU A 44 0.29 23.24 8.18
C LEU A 44 0.10 22.75 9.62
N PRO A 45 -0.75 21.73 9.84
CA PRO A 45 -1.03 21.26 11.18
C PRO A 45 0.21 20.59 11.79
N PRO A 46 0.53 20.83 13.07
CA PRO A 46 1.63 20.13 13.73
C PRO A 46 1.39 18.63 13.75
N ILE A 47 2.46 17.87 13.45
CA ILE A 47 2.47 16.41 13.50
C ILE A 47 3.21 15.97 14.77
N GLU A 48 2.53 15.20 15.61
CA GLU A 48 3.09 14.58 16.81
C GLU A 48 3.13 13.06 16.69
N PHE A 49 4.25 12.46 17.08
CA PHE A 49 4.44 11.02 17.06
C PHE A 49 4.17 10.40 18.43
N VAL A 50 3.33 9.36 18.45
CA VAL A 50 3.04 8.57 19.64
C VAL A 50 3.83 7.26 19.58
N ASP A 51 4.81 7.11 20.47
CA ASP A 51 5.61 5.86 20.59
C ASP A 51 4.78 4.76 21.25
N THR A 52 4.31 3.81 20.44
CA THR A 52 3.43 2.73 20.89
C THR A 52 4.15 1.73 21.80
N ARG A 53 5.49 1.66 21.79
CA ARG A 53 6.25 0.72 22.63
C ARG A 53 6.23 1.09 24.11
N LYS A 54 5.97 2.37 24.41
CA LYS A 54 5.89 2.87 25.79
C LYS A 54 4.55 2.57 26.47
N ILE A 55 3.57 2.10 25.72
CA ILE A 55 2.21 1.85 26.19
C ILE A 55 2.10 0.37 26.58
N ILE A 56 1.82 0.10 27.86
CA ILE A 56 1.71 -1.26 28.39
C ILE A 56 0.25 -1.72 28.29
N GLN A 57 -0.02 -2.79 27.53
CA GLN A 57 -1.32 -3.47 27.51
C GLN A 57 -1.28 -4.79 28.28
N LYS A 58 -2.36 -5.09 29.03
CA LYS A 58 -2.48 -6.32 29.82
C LYS A 58 -2.46 -7.58 28.96
N ASP A 59 -2.96 -7.52 27.73
CA ASP A 59 -3.12 -8.67 26.84
C ASP A 59 -2.02 -8.79 25.76
N LYS A 60 -0.99 -7.93 25.80
CA LYS A 60 0.08 -7.80 24.78
C LYS A 60 -0.44 -7.63 23.34
N SER A 61 -1.69 -7.21 23.16
CA SER A 61 -2.25 -7.00 21.82
C SER A 61 -1.67 -5.75 21.16
N LYS A 62 -1.83 -5.64 19.83
CA LYS A 62 -1.45 -4.41 19.10
C LYS A 62 -2.35 -3.26 19.56
N ILE A 63 -1.74 -2.12 19.87
CA ILE A 63 -2.45 -0.90 20.26
C ILE A 63 -3.13 -0.33 19.02
N ILE A 64 -4.45 -0.20 19.07
CA ILE A 64 -5.25 0.42 18.01
C ILE A 64 -5.46 1.90 18.33
N LEU A 65 -5.93 2.20 19.55
CA LEU A 65 -6.09 3.55 20.07
C LEU A 65 -5.14 3.73 21.26
N SER A 66 -4.15 4.62 21.13
CA SER A 66 -3.31 5.02 22.26
C SER A 66 -4.08 5.91 23.23
N PRO A 67 -3.71 5.95 24.52
CA PRO A 67 -4.32 6.87 25.48
C PRO A 67 -4.26 8.33 25.03
N VAL A 68 -3.13 8.76 24.47
CA VAL A 68 -2.95 10.12 23.91
C VAL A 68 -3.95 10.40 22.79
N LEU A 69 -4.17 9.44 21.89
CA LEU A 69 -5.16 9.59 20.83
C LEU A 69 -6.58 9.67 21.40
N ILE A 70 -6.90 8.86 22.41
CA ILE A 70 -8.22 8.87 23.05
C ILE A 70 -8.51 10.23 23.70
N ASP A 71 -7.54 10.77 24.43
CA ASP A 71 -7.66 12.06 25.11
C ASP A 71 -7.86 13.21 24.11
N GLU A 72 -7.12 13.20 22.99
CA GLU A 72 -7.27 14.22 21.94
C GLU A 72 -8.61 14.10 21.20
N VAL A 73 -9.08 12.87 20.94
CA VAL A 73 -10.41 12.65 20.35
C VAL A 73 -11.50 13.21 21.27
N ASN A 74 -11.46 12.93 22.57
CA ASN A 74 -12.39 13.49 23.54
C ASN A 74 -12.37 15.02 23.55
N ARG A 75 -11.17 15.63 23.51
CA ARG A 75 -11.01 17.09 23.45
C ARG A 75 -11.62 17.70 22.21
N VAL A 76 -11.49 17.04 21.06
CA VAL A 76 -12.03 17.52 19.77
C VAL A 76 -13.55 17.38 19.73
N ILE A 77 -14.10 16.24 20.15
CA ILE A 77 -15.55 16.01 20.18
C ILE A 77 -16.23 16.97 21.17
N ALA A 78 -15.61 17.23 22.33
CA ALA A 78 -16.12 18.20 23.31
C ALA A 78 -16.23 19.64 22.75
N LYS A 79 -15.47 19.98 21.70
CA LYS A 79 -15.56 21.26 20.99
C LYS A 79 -16.58 21.27 19.86
N GLY A 80 -17.32 20.18 19.65
CA GLY A 80 -18.20 20.01 18.49
C GLY A 80 -17.45 19.92 17.16
N LYS A 81 -16.20 19.47 17.19
CA LYS A 81 -15.34 19.28 16.01
C LYS A 81 -15.23 17.80 15.67
N GLN A 82 -14.75 17.51 14.46
CA GLN A 82 -14.72 16.16 13.91
C GLN A 82 -13.31 15.58 13.85
N VAL A 83 -13.24 14.26 13.85
CA VAL A 83 -12.00 13.48 13.80
C VAL A 83 -11.97 12.60 12.56
N ILE A 84 -10.81 12.55 11.91
CA ILE A 84 -10.50 11.54 10.90
C ILE A 84 -9.47 10.56 11.45
N LEU A 85 -9.76 9.26 11.41
CA LEU A 85 -8.82 8.20 11.75
C LEU A 85 -8.45 7.41 10.50
N PHE A 86 -7.18 7.49 10.13
CA PHE A 86 -6.61 6.83 8.96
C PHE A 86 -5.88 5.55 9.36
N GLN A 87 -6.20 4.47 8.65
CA GLN A 87 -5.45 3.22 8.67
C GLN A 87 -5.03 2.87 7.24
N ASN A 88 -3.73 2.70 7.02
CA ASN A 88 -3.26 2.18 5.72
C ASN A 88 -3.83 0.77 5.50
N ARG A 89 -4.18 0.49 4.24
CA ARG A 89 -4.70 -0.76 3.65
C ARG A 89 -5.20 -1.76 4.67
N ARG A 90 -6.52 -2.05 4.65
CA ARG A 90 -7.19 -3.22 5.24
C ARG A 90 -6.25 -3.99 6.15
N GLY A 91 -6.31 -3.76 7.48
CA GLY A 91 -5.64 -4.65 8.43
C GLY A 91 -5.82 -6.07 7.91
N TYR A 92 -4.71 -6.81 7.76
CA TYR A 92 -4.57 -8.03 6.94
C TYR A 92 -5.90 -8.73 6.72
N ALA A 93 -6.19 -9.17 5.49
CA ALA A 93 -7.45 -9.86 5.19
C ALA A 93 -7.81 -10.84 6.34
N PRO A 94 -9.00 -10.72 6.97
CA PRO A 94 -9.32 -11.45 8.21
C PRO A 94 -8.96 -12.91 8.04
N TYR A 95 -8.38 -13.58 9.02
CA TYR A 95 -8.06 -14.99 8.91
C TYR A 95 -8.41 -15.73 10.20
N GLN A 96 -8.75 -17.01 10.06
CA GLN A 96 -8.86 -17.90 11.21
C GLN A 96 -7.47 -18.38 11.62
N VAL A 97 -7.18 -18.42 12.92
CA VAL A 97 -5.95 -19.01 13.44
C VAL A 97 -6.27 -19.83 14.68
N CYS A 98 -5.66 -21.00 14.79
CA CYS A 98 -5.78 -21.82 15.98
C CYS A 98 -5.11 -21.09 17.16
N SER A 99 -5.85 -20.85 18.24
CA SER A 99 -5.32 -20.15 19.41
C SER A 99 -4.34 -21.00 20.24
N VAL A 100 -4.31 -22.31 20.00
CA VAL A 100 -3.43 -23.25 20.70
C VAL A 100 -2.07 -23.38 20.01
N CYS A 101 -2.05 -23.62 18.69
CA CYS A 101 -0.82 -23.93 17.96
C CYS A 101 -0.44 -22.91 16.87
N GLY A 102 -1.27 -21.89 16.63
CA GLY A 102 -0.99 -20.86 15.63
C GLY A 102 -1.21 -21.27 14.17
N TRP A 103 -1.77 -22.46 13.90
CA TRP A 103 -2.07 -22.91 12.54
C TRP A 103 -3.11 -22.01 11.86
N ILE A 104 -2.83 -21.61 10.61
CA ILE A 104 -3.69 -20.75 9.78
C ILE A 104 -4.14 -21.53 8.54
N PRO A 105 -5.44 -21.56 8.20
CA PRO A 105 -5.93 -22.20 6.98
C PRO A 105 -5.27 -21.63 5.72
N GLN A 106 -4.73 -22.52 4.90
CA GLN A 106 -4.05 -22.20 3.64
C GLN A 106 -4.90 -22.62 2.44
N CYS A 107 -4.72 -21.94 1.30
CA CYS A 107 -5.32 -22.35 0.05
C CYS A 107 -4.67 -23.64 -0.47
N LYS A 108 -5.48 -24.60 -0.94
CA LYS A 108 -4.96 -25.84 -1.54
C LYS A 108 -4.21 -25.59 -2.85
N TYR A 109 -4.55 -24.50 -3.54
CA TYR A 109 -4.08 -24.18 -4.88
C TYR A 109 -3.06 -23.03 -4.94
N CYS A 110 -2.88 -22.30 -3.85
CA CYS A 110 -1.98 -21.15 -3.79
C CYS A 110 -1.23 -21.19 -2.45
N ASP A 111 0.02 -20.77 -2.41
CA ASP A 111 0.82 -20.76 -1.18
C ASP A 111 0.56 -19.48 -0.38
N VAL A 112 -0.71 -19.32 0.02
CA VAL A 112 -1.23 -18.15 0.71
C VAL A 112 -2.30 -18.54 1.74
N SER A 113 -2.36 -17.76 2.82
CA SER A 113 -3.41 -17.87 3.83
C SER A 113 -4.79 -17.48 3.26
N LEU A 114 -5.84 -18.15 3.75
CA LEU A 114 -7.21 -17.86 3.36
C LEU A 114 -7.77 -16.65 4.13
N THR A 115 -8.58 -15.86 3.44
CA THR A 115 -9.31 -14.73 4.03
C THR A 115 -10.70 -15.16 4.49
N PHE A 116 -11.04 -14.92 5.74
CA PHE A 116 -12.35 -15.11 6.33
C PHE A 116 -13.28 -13.93 6.01
N HIS A 117 -14.38 -14.21 5.33
CA HIS A 117 -15.44 -13.25 5.02
C HIS A 117 -16.61 -13.47 5.97
N LYS A 118 -16.72 -12.63 7.01
CA LYS A 118 -17.71 -12.74 8.11
C LYS A 118 -19.16 -12.74 7.60
N LEU A 119 -19.50 -11.81 6.70
CA LEU A 119 -20.87 -11.68 6.15
C LEU A 119 -21.35 -12.95 5.43
N SER A 120 -20.46 -13.60 4.67
CA SER A 120 -20.78 -14.83 3.95
C SER A 120 -20.46 -16.10 4.74
N ASN A 121 -19.84 -15.97 5.91
CA ASN A 121 -19.26 -17.03 6.72
C ASN A 121 -18.44 -18.05 5.89
N LYS A 122 -17.47 -17.56 5.11
CA LYS A 122 -16.63 -18.40 4.21
C LYS A 122 -15.16 -17.98 4.27
N LEU A 123 -14.27 -18.92 4.03
CA LEU A 123 -12.87 -18.67 3.75
C LEU A 123 -12.68 -18.51 2.23
N VAL A 124 -11.92 -17.53 1.78
CA VAL A 124 -11.75 -17.19 0.35
C VAL A 124 -10.27 -16.92 0.07
N CYS A 125 -9.76 -17.52 -1.01
CA CYS A 125 -8.46 -17.14 -1.54
C CYS A 125 -8.64 -16.00 -2.55
N HIS A 126 -8.05 -14.84 -2.30
CA HIS A 126 -8.14 -13.70 -3.23
C HIS A 126 -7.28 -13.83 -4.49
N TYR A 127 -6.34 -14.77 -4.53
CA TYR A 127 -5.50 -15.03 -5.71
C TYR A 127 -6.21 -15.94 -6.73
N CYS A 128 -6.85 -17.02 -6.28
CA CYS A 128 -7.55 -17.96 -7.17
C CYS A 128 -9.08 -17.84 -7.15
N GLY A 129 -9.66 -17.10 -6.21
CA GLY A 129 -11.11 -16.97 -6.05
C GLY A 129 -11.80 -18.19 -5.42
N THR A 130 -11.06 -19.25 -5.07
CA THR A 130 -11.65 -20.45 -4.46
C THR A 130 -12.18 -20.14 -3.07
N THR A 131 -13.41 -20.60 -2.82
CA THR A 131 -14.09 -20.50 -1.53
C THR A 131 -14.02 -21.83 -0.77
N TYR A 132 -13.86 -21.76 0.54
CA TYR A 132 -13.79 -22.87 1.47
C TYR A 132 -14.78 -22.61 2.63
N PRO A 133 -15.32 -23.67 3.26
CA PRO A 133 -16.06 -23.50 4.51
C PRO A 133 -15.12 -23.02 5.63
N PRO A 134 -15.63 -22.34 6.66
CA PRO A 134 -14.87 -22.05 7.87
C PRO A 134 -14.33 -23.33 8.50
N VAL A 135 -13.14 -23.25 9.10
CA VAL A 135 -12.54 -24.39 9.79
C VAL A 135 -12.98 -24.37 11.26
N HIS A 136 -13.48 -25.50 11.74
CA HIS A 136 -13.90 -25.70 13.14
C HIS A 136 -12.96 -26.63 13.91
N THR A 137 -12.06 -27.33 13.24
CA THR A 137 -11.11 -28.26 13.86
C THR A 137 -9.74 -28.07 13.23
N CYS A 138 -8.73 -27.84 14.06
CA CYS A 138 -7.37 -27.56 13.62
C CYS A 138 -6.73 -28.79 12.99
N ALA A 139 -6.31 -28.66 11.73
CA ALA A 139 -5.64 -29.74 11.01
C ALA A 139 -4.26 -30.09 11.61
N ALA A 140 -3.65 -29.19 12.41
CA ALA A 140 -2.34 -29.42 13.02
C ALA A 140 -2.41 -30.02 14.44
N CYS A 141 -3.38 -29.64 15.27
CA CYS A 141 -3.43 -30.07 16.68
C CYS A 141 -4.78 -30.63 17.14
N GLY A 142 -5.79 -30.71 16.26
CA GLY A 142 -7.12 -31.23 16.58
C GLY A 142 -8.00 -30.32 17.46
N SER A 143 -7.47 -29.19 17.96
CA SER A 143 -8.25 -28.24 18.75
C SER A 143 -9.35 -27.57 17.91
N ASP A 144 -10.48 -27.31 18.53
CA ASP A 144 -11.59 -26.52 18.02
C ASP A 144 -11.47 -25.00 18.30
N LYS A 145 -10.43 -24.61 19.05
CA LYS A 145 -10.21 -23.23 19.45
C LYS A 145 -9.56 -22.43 18.33
N PHE A 146 -10.40 -21.75 17.56
CA PHE A 146 -9.98 -20.75 16.59
C PHE A 146 -10.31 -19.35 17.07
N VAL A 147 -9.37 -18.43 16.88
CA VAL A 147 -9.61 -16.99 16.98
C VAL A 147 -9.53 -16.39 15.58
N GLN A 148 -10.38 -15.41 15.33
CA GLN A 148 -10.32 -14.62 14.11
C GLN A 148 -9.34 -13.48 14.36
N ARG A 149 -8.26 -13.44 13.58
CA ARG A 149 -7.32 -12.32 13.61
C ARG A 149 -7.52 -11.45 12.39
N ASN A 150 -7.30 -10.16 12.66
CA ASN A 150 -7.53 -9.01 11.80
C ASN A 150 -8.99 -8.68 11.58
N PHE A 151 -9.26 -7.48 12.01
CA PHE A 151 -10.41 -6.69 11.67
C PHE A 151 -9.75 -5.35 11.37
N GLY A 152 -9.81 -4.91 10.11
CA GLY A 152 -9.18 -3.67 9.68
C GLY A 152 -9.91 -2.46 10.28
N THR A 153 -10.55 -1.68 9.43
CA THR A 153 -11.42 -0.58 9.84
C THR A 153 -12.60 -1.02 10.71
N GLU A 154 -13.03 -2.29 10.65
CA GLU A 154 -14.15 -2.83 11.44
C GLU A 154 -13.88 -2.91 12.94
N LYS A 155 -12.73 -3.44 13.37
CA LYS A 155 -12.41 -3.48 14.80
C LYS A 155 -12.04 -2.11 15.32
N ILE A 156 -11.50 -1.25 14.45
CA ILE A 156 -11.33 0.16 14.80
C ILE A 156 -12.71 0.76 15.08
N GLU A 157 -13.71 0.54 14.22
CA GLU A 157 -15.09 1.00 14.43
C GLU A 157 -15.72 0.42 15.70
N GLU A 158 -15.66 -0.90 15.92
CA GLU A 158 -16.16 -1.56 17.13
C GLU A 158 -15.49 -0.97 18.39
N GLN A 159 -14.16 -0.83 18.38
CA GLN A 159 -13.42 -0.27 19.51
C GLN A 159 -13.72 1.22 19.73
N LEU A 160 -13.94 1.99 18.65
CA LEU A 160 -14.36 3.39 18.75
C LEU A 160 -15.75 3.51 19.36
N GLN A 161 -16.70 2.65 18.99
CA GLN A 161 -18.04 2.63 19.58
C GLN A 161 -18.01 2.24 21.06
N GLU A 162 -17.13 1.30 21.44
CA GLU A 162 -16.92 0.94 22.85
C GLU A 162 -16.25 2.08 23.65
N THR A 163 -15.29 2.79 23.05
CA THR A 163 -14.52 3.85 23.72
C THR A 163 -15.28 5.18 23.78
N PHE A 164 -16.09 5.48 22.75
CA PHE A 164 -16.84 6.72 22.59
C PHE A 164 -18.33 6.40 22.31
N PRO A 165 -19.07 5.89 23.31
CA PRO A 165 -20.45 5.43 23.10
C PRO A 165 -21.42 6.53 22.67
N ASP A 166 -21.13 7.79 23.02
CA ASP A 166 -21.95 8.95 22.67
C ASP A 166 -21.58 9.57 21.31
N ALA A 167 -20.46 9.16 20.70
CA ALA A 167 -19.98 9.70 19.43
C ALA A 167 -20.52 8.91 18.24
N LYS A 168 -20.90 9.61 17.18
CA LYS A 168 -21.33 9.00 15.91
C LYS A 168 -20.11 8.64 15.09
N VAL A 169 -19.82 7.34 15.05
CA VAL A 169 -18.71 6.77 14.28
C VAL A 169 -19.23 6.28 12.92
N ALA A 170 -18.48 6.56 11.86
CA ALA A 170 -18.75 5.97 10.54
C ALA A 170 -17.47 5.48 9.85
N ARG A 171 -17.63 4.47 8.98
CA ARG A 171 -16.54 3.82 8.25
C ARG A 171 -16.62 4.09 6.75
N MET A 172 -15.52 4.58 6.17
CA MET A 172 -15.35 4.80 4.74
C MET A 172 -14.33 3.82 4.14
N ASP A 173 -14.82 2.72 3.57
CA ASP A 173 -14.04 1.79 2.77
C ASP A 173 -14.82 1.25 1.55
N ILE A 174 -14.11 0.55 0.66
CA ILE A 174 -14.68 -0.03 -0.58
C ILE A 174 -15.83 -1.01 -0.29
N ASP A 175 -15.84 -1.65 0.89
CA ASP A 175 -16.81 -2.68 1.24
C ASP A 175 -18.08 -2.08 1.87
N THR A 176 -17.99 -0.95 2.58
CA THR A 176 -19.17 -0.22 3.10
C THR A 176 -19.84 0.65 2.05
N VAL A 177 -19.09 1.16 1.08
CA VAL A 177 -19.59 2.06 0.04
C VAL A 177 -20.04 1.24 -1.20
N ARG A 178 -21.06 0.40 -1.02
CA ARG A 178 -21.66 -0.38 -2.13
C ARG A 178 -22.92 0.30 -2.65
N GLY A 179 -22.76 1.15 -3.66
CA GLY A 179 -23.85 1.82 -4.38
C GLY A 179 -23.40 3.15 -4.96
N LYS A 180 -23.94 3.55 -6.11
CA LYS A 180 -23.51 4.77 -6.83
C LYS A 180 -23.55 6.04 -5.95
N ASN A 181 -24.42 6.09 -4.93
CA ASN A 181 -24.65 7.27 -4.11
C ASN A 181 -24.23 7.11 -2.63
N ALA A 182 -23.81 5.90 -2.20
CA ALA A 182 -23.51 5.66 -0.78
C ALA A 182 -22.30 6.48 -0.29
N HIS A 183 -21.36 6.73 -1.21
CA HIS A 183 -20.18 7.54 -0.97
C HIS A 183 -20.57 8.99 -0.63
N ASP A 184 -21.35 9.59 -1.53
CA ASP A 184 -21.72 11.00 -1.45
C ASP A 184 -22.63 11.28 -0.26
N VAL A 185 -23.50 10.33 0.10
CA VAL A 185 -24.33 10.43 1.32
C VAL A 185 -23.46 10.45 2.58
N LEU A 186 -22.46 9.57 2.68
CA LEU A 186 -21.57 9.52 3.85
C LEU A 186 -20.78 10.83 3.99
N ILE A 187 -20.29 11.37 2.87
CA ILE A 187 -19.59 12.66 2.83
C ILE A 187 -20.49 13.78 3.28
N GLN A 188 -21.71 13.87 2.73
CA GLN A 188 -22.68 14.89 3.13
C GLN A 188 -23.03 14.80 4.61
N GLN A 189 -23.16 13.59 5.16
CA GLN A 189 -23.39 13.40 6.59
C GLN A 189 -22.21 13.91 7.42
N PHE A 190 -20.98 13.64 6.99
CA PHE A 190 -19.78 14.15 7.66
C PHE A 190 -19.69 15.68 7.53
N GLU A 191 -19.87 16.27 6.35
CA GLU A 191 -19.89 17.73 6.17
C GLU A 191 -20.97 18.43 7.01
N GLN A 192 -22.13 17.80 7.18
CA GLN A 192 -23.24 18.28 8.01
C GLN A 192 -23.05 18.00 9.51
N GLN A 193 -21.87 17.55 9.95
CA GLN A 193 -21.57 17.23 11.35
C GLN A 193 -22.53 16.17 11.96
N LYS A 194 -23.09 15.29 11.13
CA LYS A 194 -23.90 14.15 11.61
C LYS A 194 -23.05 12.96 12.04
N ILE A 195 -21.73 13.02 11.82
CA ILE A 195 -20.75 11.99 12.15
C ILE A 195 -19.59 12.70 12.85
N ASP A 196 -19.19 12.25 14.03
CA ASP A 196 -18.12 12.87 14.81
C ASP A 196 -16.75 12.28 14.46
N ILE A 197 -16.71 10.97 14.21
CA ILE A 197 -15.48 10.23 13.90
C ILE A 197 -15.65 9.49 12.59
N LEU A 198 -14.79 9.80 11.61
CA LEU A 198 -14.70 9.08 10.34
C LEU A 198 -13.45 8.20 10.34
N VAL A 199 -13.63 6.88 10.35
CA VAL A 199 -12.52 5.94 10.14
C VAL A 199 -12.44 5.52 8.67
N GLY A 200 -11.25 5.48 8.10
CA GLY A 200 -11.12 4.92 6.76
C GLY A 200 -9.70 4.75 6.26
N THR A 201 -9.64 4.37 4.98
CA THR A 201 -8.38 4.06 4.28
C THR A 201 -8.06 5.18 3.28
N GLN A 202 -7.44 4.86 2.14
CA GLN A 202 -7.06 5.82 1.10
C GLN A 202 -8.24 6.58 0.48
N MET A 203 -9.49 6.19 0.76
CA MET A 203 -10.67 6.92 0.28
C MET A 203 -10.88 8.23 1.05
N VAL A 204 -10.53 8.28 2.34
CA VAL A 204 -10.72 9.47 3.18
C VAL A 204 -9.82 10.64 2.75
N VAL A 205 -8.74 10.34 2.03
CA VAL A 205 -7.75 11.33 1.61
C VAL A 205 -7.96 11.90 0.20
N LYS A 206 -8.98 11.47 -0.55
CA LYS A 206 -9.16 11.85 -1.96
C LYS A 206 -10.38 12.74 -2.15
N GLY A 207 -10.18 13.95 -2.69
CA GLY A 207 -11.26 14.74 -3.30
C GLY A 207 -12.32 15.32 -2.35
N LEU A 208 -12.06 15.34 -1.04
CA LEU A 208 -13.04 15.76 -0.02
C LEU A 208 -12.50 16.91 0.82
N ASP A 209 -13.27 17.99 0.92
CA ASP A 209 -12.92 19.15 1.73
C ASP A 209 -13.72 19.09 3.04
N PHE A 210 -13.03 19.05 4.18
CA PHE A 210 -13.69 18.89 5.47
C PHE A 210 -13.28 20.03 6.40
N ASP A 211 -14.16 21.03 6.47
CA ASP A 211 -13.92 22.27 7.20
C ASP A 211 -13.80 22.11 8.72
N ASN A 212 -14.46 21.11 9.31
CA ASN A 212 -14.62 20.98 10.75
C ASN A 212 -13.71 19.90 11.36
N VAL A 213 -12.74 19.40 10.60
CA VAL A 213 -11.78 18.41 11.07
C VAL A 213 -10.64 19.09 11.82
N ASP A 214 -10.60 18.86 13.13
CA ASP A 214 -9.58 19.42 14.03
C ASP A 214 -8.50 18.38 14.41
N LEU A 215 -8.78 17.08 14.24
CA LEU A 215 -7.81 16.02 14.50
C LEU A 215 -7.80 14.99 13.39
N VAL A 216 -6.59 14.63 12.97
CA VAL A 216 -6.33 13.50 12.10
C VAL A 216 -5.39 12.53 12.81
N GLY A 217 -5.82 11.28 12.97
CA GLY A 217 -5.03 10.21 13.59
C GLY A 217 -4.57 9.16 12.58
N ILE A 218 -3.28 8.94 12.43
CA ILE A 218 -2.71 7.80 11.69
C ILE A 218 -2.48 6.67 12.68
N LEU A 219 -3.26 5.61 12.56
CA LEU A 219 -3.32 4.54 13.57
C LEU A 219 -2.13 3.58 13.52
N ASP A 220 -1.48 3.44 12.36
CA ASP A 220 -0.38 2.49 12.13
C ASP A 220 0.60 3.00 11.06
N ALA A 221 1.56 3.84 11.46
CA ALA A 221 2.60 4.30 10.55
C ALA A 221 3.59 3.20 10.17
N ASP A 222 3.78 2.20 11.03
CA ASP A 222 4.73 1.11 10.77
C ASP A 222 4.27 0.29 9.56
N GLY A 223 2.96 0.03 9.46
CA GLY A 223 2.35 -0.63 8.29
C GLY A 223 2.50 0.15 6.98
N LEU A 224 2.76 1.46 7.01
CA LEU A 224 3.12 2.25 5.82
C LEU A 224 4.58 2.05 5.42
N LEU A 225 5.48 1.85 6.39
CA LEU A 225 6.93 1.84 6.21
C LEU A 225 7.51 0.45 5.87
N HIS A 226 6.81 -0.64 6.21
CA HIS A 226 7.37 -2.01 6.17
C HIS A 226 6.86 -2.87 5.01
N PHE A 227 6.67 -2.28 3.83
CA PHE A 227 6.30 -3.02 2.62
C PHE A 227 7.52 -3.32 1.75
N ALA A 228 7.62 -4.54 1.21
CA ALA A 228 8.73 -5.00 0.38
C ALA A 228 8.65 -4.42 -1.06
N ASP A 229 8.80 -3.12 -1.17
CA ASP A 229 8.77 -2.35 -2.42
C ASP A 229 9.74 -1.18 -2.28
N PHE A 230 10.52 -0.89 -3.32
CA PHE A 230 11.47 0.22 -3.29
C PHE A 230 10.78 1.59 -3.19
N ARG A 231 9.50 1.69 -3.55
CA ARG A 231 8.68 2.92 -3.47
C ARG A 231 8.01 3.12 -2.11
N VAL A 232 8.28 2.26 -1.13
CA VAL A 232 7.57 2.28 0.17
C VAL A 232 7.68 3.64 0.87
N ASN A 233 8.87 4.24 0.91
CA ASN A 233 9.08 5.54 1.56
C ASN A 233 8.33 6.67 0.83
N GLU A 234 8.38 6.69 -0.50
CA GLU A 234 7.63 7.65 -1.31
C GLU A 234 6.12 7.56 -1.02
N ARG A 235 5.57 6.35 -1.06
CA ARG A 235 4.14 6.11 -0.80
C ARG A 235 3.76 6.46 0.63
N ALA A 236 4.60 6.11 1.61
CA ALA A 236 4.38 6.43 3.01
C ALA A 236 4.35 7.93 3.25
N PHE A 237 5.31 8.68 2.68
CA PHE A 237 5.32 10.15 2.73
C PHE A 237 4.07 10.74 2.08
N GLN A 238 3.74 10.32 0.85
CA GLN A 238 2.58 10.83 0.11
C GLN A 238 1.28 10.61 0.88
N LEU A 239 1.10 9.43 1.50
CA LEU A 239 -0.08 9.13 2.29
C LEU A 239 -0.12 9.96 3.58
N MET A 240 0.97 10.00 4.34
CA MET A 240 1.00 10.79 5.58
C MET A 240 0.77 12.28 5.29
N GLU A 241 1.39 12.83 4.26
CA GLU A 241 1.22 14.23 3.87
C GLU A 241 -0.22 14.54 3.41
N GLN A 242 -0.81 13.66 2.59
CA GLN A 242 -2.20 13.83 2.14
C GLN A 242 -3.22 13.71 3.28
N VAL A 243 -2.97 12.81 4.24
CA VAL A 243 -3.78 12.63 5.44
C VAL A 243 -3.65 13.88 6.34
N SER A 244 -2.43 14.33 6.60
CA SER A 244 -2.15 15.52 7.42
C SER A 244 -2.79 16.78 6.85
N GLY A 245 -2.79 16.95 5.51
CA GLY A 245 -3.43 18.10 4.84
C GLY A 245 -4.97 18.16 4.93
N ARG A 246 -5.61 17.22 5.63
CA ARG A 246 -7.06 17.24 5.92
C ARG A 246 -7.40 17.94 7.24
N ALA A 247 -6.44 18.07 8.17
CA ALA A 247 -6.64 18.83 9.40
C ALA A 247 -6.43 20.34 9.16
N GLY A 248 -7.23 21.17 9.85
CA GLY A 248 -6.94 22.61 9.99
C GLY A 248 -7.09 23.43 8.70
N ARG A 249 -8.22 23.29 8.00
CA ARG A 249 -8.54 24.09 6.80
C ARG A 249 -9.23 25.44 7.09
N LYS A 250 -9.55 25.73 8.34
CA LYS A 250 -10.04 27.04 8.83
C LYS A 250 -9.01 27.68 9.77
N GLU A 251 -9.35 28.85 10.33
CA GLU A 251 -8.49 29.68 11.20
C GLU A 251 -7.91 28.95 12.43
N GLU A 252 -8.43 27.77 12.79
CA GLU A 252 -7.88 26.92 13.85
C GLU A 252 -6.87 25.91 13.30
N THR A 253 -5.68 25.89 13.90
CA THR A 253 -4.64 24.90 13.59
C THR A 253 -5.07 23.53 14.11
N GLY A 254 -5.61 22.69 13.22
CA GLY A 254 -5.86 21.28 13.51
C GLY A 254 -4.58 20.53 13.89
N LYS A 255 -4.72 19.33 14.42
CA LYS A 255 -3.62 18.50 14.94
C LYS A 255 -3.53 17.17 14.19
N VAL A 256 -2.32 16.67 14.00
CA VAL A 256 -2.10 15.32 13.45
C VAL A 256 -1.37 14.47 14.48
N LEU A 257 -1.93 13.31 14.80
CA LEU A 257 -1.31 12.29 15.65
C LEU A 257 -0.91 11.08 14.81
N VAL A 258 0.34 10.62 14.96
CA VAL A 258 0.86 9.47 14.21
C VAL A 258 1.37 8.42 15.19
N GLN A 259 0.72 7.26 15.23
CA GLN A 259 1.12 6.15 16.09
C GLN A 259 2.16 5.26 15.39
N THR A 260 3.29 5.04 16.05
CA THR A 260 4.41 4.25 15.50
C THR A 260 5.20 3.58 16.61
N SER A 261 5.77 2.41 16.34
CA SER A 261 6.78 1.78 17.20
C SER A 261 8.21 2.27 16.89
N GLN A 262 8.38 3.09 15.85
CA GLN A 262 9.68 3.59 15.39
C GLN A 262 9.67 5.10 15.18
N PRO A 263 9.45 5.91 16.24
CA PRO A 263 9.36 7.37 16.12
C PRO A 263 10.66 8.03 15.61
N GLN A 264 11.78 7.32 15.64
CA GLN A 264 13.08 7.79 15.14
C GLN A 264 13.31 7.44 13.66
N HIS A 265 12.35 6.83 12.97
CA HIS A 265 12.52 6.53 11.55
C HIS A 265 12.74 7.82 10.74
N PRO A 266 13.80 7.93 9.90
CA PRO A 266 14.16 9.19 9.24
C PRO A 266 13.02 9.84 8.46
N LEU A 267 12.20 9.04 7.76
CA LEU A 267 11.06 9.54 7.00
C LEU A 267 10.04 10.30 7.87
N LEU A 268 9.86 9.91 9.13
CA LEU A 268 8.90 10.57 10.03
C LEU A 268 9.31 12.00 10.34
N GLN A 269 10.62 12.26 10.50
CA GLN A 269 11.13 13.62 10.70
C GLN A 269 10.86 14.49 9.47
N ILE A 270 11.05 13.92 8.27
CA ILE A 270 10.80 14.63 7.00
C ILE A 270 9.30 14.93 6.83
N VAL A 271 8.43 13.97 7.18
CA VAL A 271 6.97 14.16 7.20
C VAL A 271 6.56 15.25 8.20
N GLN A 272 7.15 15.26 9.41
CA GLN A 272 6.86 16.27 10.43
C GLN A 272 7.15 17.69 9.98
N GLN A 273 8.16 17.86 9.12
CA GLN A 273 8.58 19.15 8.56
C GLN A 273 7.87 19.48 7.24
N HIS A 274 7.01 18.58 6.73
CA HIS A 274 6.39 18.69 5.42
C HIS A 274 7.41 18.88 4.27
N ASP A 275 8.62 18.34 4.43
CA ASP A 275 9.74 18.63 3.54
C ASP A 275 9.85 17.60 2.40
N TYR A 276 9.00 17.80 1.38
CA TYR A 276 9.06 16.98 0.17
C TYR A 276 10.43 17.05 -0.54
N LYS A 277 11.13 18.19 -0.47
CA LYS A 277 12.41 18.38 -1.18
C LYS A 277 13.50 17.49 -0.58
N THR A 278 13.56 17.41 0.75
CA THR A 278 14.46 16.48 1.45
C THR A 278 14.08 15.03 1.19
N MET A 279 12.79 14.67 1.28
CA MET A 279 12.32 13.31 0.94
C MET A 279 12.76 12.91 -0.47
N PHE A 280 12.52 13.78 -1.45
CA PHE A 280 12.88 13.56 -2.84
C PHE A 280 14.40 13.39 -3.00
N ALA A 281 15.22 14.24 -2.39
CA ALA A 281 16.67 14.18 -2.52
C ALA A 281 17.25 12.87 -1.95
N GLU A 282 16.79 12.46 -0.76
CA GLU A 282 17.23 11.20 -0.14
C GLU A 282 16.80 9.97 -0.95
N GLU A 283 15.55 9.95 -1.39
CA GLU A 283 14.98 8.86 -2.18
C GLU A 283 15.66 8.76 -3.56
N LEU A 284 15.93 9.91 -4.19
CA LEU A 284 16.65 9.96 -5.46
C LEU A 284 18.08 9.43 -5.33
N LYS A 285 18.79 9.74 -4.23
CA LYS A 285 20.13 9.20 -3.97
C LYS A 285 20.09 7.66 -3.89
N LYS A 286 19.18 7.09 -3.10
CA LYS A 286 19.01 5.63 -2.96
C LYS A 286 18.64 4.98 -4.29
N ARG A 287 17.70 5.56 -5.03
CA ARG A 287 17.29 5.05 -6.35
C ARG A 287 18.42 5.09 -7.37
N LYS A 288 19.30 6.08 -7.30
CA LYS A 288 20.50 6.14 -8.15
C LYS A 288 21.48 5.01 -7.81
N GLU A 289 21.75 4.82 -6.52
CA GLU A 289 22.68 3.81 -6.00
C GLU A 289 22.24 2.38 -6.35
N PHE A 290 20.95 2.05 -6.17
CA PHE A 290 20.40 0.72 -6.44
C PHE A 290 19.81 0.56 -7.86
N PHE A 291 20.06 1.54 -8.73
CA PHE A 291 19.65 1.57 -10.12
C PHE A 291 18.13 1.34 -10.34
N TYR A 292 17.31 2.05 -9.58
CA TYR A 292 15.86 2.08 -9.70
C TYR A 292 15.35 3.31 -10.49
N PRO A 293 14.11 3.29 -10.99
CA PRO A 293 13.45 4.46 -11.59
C PRO A 293 13.53 5.67 -10.64
N PRO A 294 13.88 6.87 -11.13
CA PRO A 294 13.87 7.27 -12.53
C PRO A 294 15.16 7.04 -13.33
N PHE A 295 16.19 6.37 -12.79
CA PHE A 295 17.48 6.18 -13.48
C PHE A 295 17.50 4.97 -14.43
N SER A 296 16.60 4.02 -14.19
CA SER A 296 16.42 2.82 -15.01
C SER A 296 14.97 2.67 -15.48
N ARG A 297 14.76 1.71 -16.38
CA ARG A 297 13.45 1.14 -16.74
C ARG A 297 13.41 -0.29 -16.27
N ILE A 298 12.27 -0.69 -15.72
CA ILE A 298 12.10 -2.02 -15.16
C ILE A 298 11.23 -2.86 -16.10
N ILE A 299 11.63 -4.10 -16.33
CA ILE A 299 10.78 -5.15 -16.88
C ILE A 299 10.79 -6.31 -15.89
N HIS A 300 9.62 -6.68 -15.38
CA HIS A 300 9.44 -7.85 -14.54
C HIS A 300 8.85 -8.97 -15.37
N LEU A 301 9.49 -10.14 -15.35
CA LEU A 301 9.04 -11.34 -16.03
C LEU A 301 8.63 -12.36 -14.99
N THR A 302 7.39 -12.85 -15.09
CA THR A 302 6.89 -13.96 -14.28
C THR A 302 6.76 -15.21 -15.15
N PHE A 303 7.48 -16.26 -14.78
CA PHE A 303 7.39 -17.60 -15.36
C PHE A 303 6.40 -18.42 -14.55
N LYS A 304 5.53 -19.19 -15.22
CA LYS A 304 4.48 -19.99 -14.57
C LYS A 304 4.42 -21.39 -15.15
N HIS A 305 4.39 -22.40 -14.29
CA HIS A 305 4.16 -23.78 -14.72
C HIS A 305 3.55 -24.65 -13.62
N LYS A 306 2.88 -25.76 -13.99
CA LYS A 306 2.29 -26.70 -13.03
C LYS A 306 3.32 -27.50 -12.22
N PHE A 307 4.53 -27.65 -12.76
CA PHE A 307 5.63 -28.40 -12.15
C PHE A 307 6.76 -27.43 -11.82
N LYS A 308 7.23 -27.47 -10.56
CA LYS A 308 8.22 -26.54 -10.00
C LYS A 308 9.56 -26.65 -10.74
N GLU A 309 10.01 -27.88 -10.97
CA GLU A 309 11.29 -28.17 -11.63
C GLU A 309 11.33 -27.63 -13.06
N ILE A 310 10.19 -27.65 -13.76
CA ILE A 310 10.09 -27.16 -15.14
C ILE A 310 10.16 -25.64 -15.18
N VAL A 311 9.45 -24.93 -14.29
CA VAL A 311 9.49 -23.45 -14.28
C VAL A 311 10.85 -22.92 -13.83
N GLU A 312 11.49 -23.57 -12.86
CA GLU A 312 12.84 -23.23 -12.41
C GLU A 312 13.84 -23.39 -13.55
N ARG A 313 13.89 -24.59 -14.17
CA ARG A 313 14.78 -24.85 -15.31
C ARG A 313 14.55 -23.90 -16.46
N ALA A 314 13.29 -23.60 -16.79
CA ALA A 314 12.95 -22.65 -17.85
C ALA A 314 13.44 -21.24 -17.53
N ALA A 315 13.24 -20.76 -16.29
CA ALA A 315 13.68 -19.43 -15.87
C ALA A 315 15.21 -19.29 -15.87
N TYR A 316 15.94 -20.31 -15.37
CA TYR A 316 17.41 -20.33 -15.42
C TYR A 316 17.92 -20.41 -16.86
N HIS A 317 17.37 -21.29 -17.69
CA HIS A 317 17.76 -21.41 -19.10
C HIS A 317 17.53 -20.09 -19.86
N TYR A 318 16.37 -19.48 -19.67
CA TYR A 318 16.05 -18.17 -20.25
C TYR A 318 17.01 -17.08 -19.78
N THR A 319 17.37 -17.08 -18.50
CA THR A 319 18.28 -16.07 -17.93
C THR A 319 19.70 -16.22 -18.45
N GLU A 320 20.24 -17.44 -18.51
CA GLU A 320 21.59 -17.68 -19.02
C GLU A 320 21.72 -17.25 -20.49
N ALA A 321 20.68 -17.46 -21.31
CA ALA A 321 20.66 -16.99 -22.71
C ALA A 321 20.75 -15.46 -22.83
N LEU A 322 20.24 -14.71 -21.85
CA LEU A 322 20.27 -13.24 -21.83
C LEU A 322 21.51 -12.67 -21.14
N LYS A 323 22.21 -13.47 -20.34
CA LYS A 323 23.29 -13.04 -19.44
C LYS A 323 24.46 -12.39 -20.16
N ASN A 324 24.83 -12.90 -21.34
CA ASN A 324 25.92 -12.35 -22.14
C ASN A 324 25.66 -10.89 -22.57
N LYS A 325 24.39 -10.51 -22.78
CA LYS A 325 24.00 -9.18 -23.25
C LYS A 325 23.48 -8.26 -22.14
N TYR A 326 22.81 -8.83 -21.14
CA TYR A 326 22.08 -8.10 -20.11
C TYR A 326 22.45 -8.49 -18.68
N GLY A 327 23.50 -9.28 -18.45
CA GLY A 327 23.85 -9.82 -17.13
C GLY A 327 23.93 -8.77 -16.02
N ASN A 328 24.50 -7.60 -16.30
CA ASN A 328 24.61 -6.49 -15.33
C ASN A 328 23.26 -5.84 -14.97
N TYR A 329 22.21 -6.13 -15.73
CA TYR A 329 20.87 -5.56 -15.58
C TYR A 329 19.87 -6.57 -15.03
N ILE A 330 20.27 -7.83 -14.84
CA ILE A 330 19.39 -8.91 -14.41
C ILE A 330 19.49 -9.09 -12.90
N VAL A 331 18.34 -9.20 -12.23
CA VAL A 331 18.19 -9.63 -10.84
C VAL A 331 17.27 -10.85 -10.83
N GLY A 332 17.79 -11.98 -10.36
CA GLY A 332 17.13 -13.29 -10.44
C GLY A 332 17.80 -14.23 -11.46
N PRO A 333 17.14 -15.33 -11.84
CA PRO A 333 15.76 -15.68 -11.48
C PRO A 333 15.65 -16.11 -10.02
N ALA A 334 14.52 -15.84 -9.37
CA ALA A 334 14.27 -16.23 -7.99
C ALA A 334 12.80 -16.64 -7.77
N GLU A 335 12.55 -17.44 -6.73
CA GLU A 335 11.20 -17.73 -6.28
C GLU A 335 10.60 -16.47 -5.62
N PRO A 336 9.41 -16.01 -6.04
CA PRO A 336 8.77 -14.86 -5.42
C PRO A 336 8.30 -15.17 -3.99
N VAL A 337 7.94 -14.11 -3.26
CA VAL A 337 7.34 -14.21 -1.91
C VAL A 337 6.14 -15.16 -1.89
N ILE A 338 5.38 -15.23 -2.99
CA ILE A 338 4.28 -16.19 -3.17
C ILE A 338 4.66 -17.14 -4.31
N GLY A 339 5.29 -18.26 -3.97
CA GLY A 339 5.85 -19.22 -4.93
C GLY A 339 4.82 -19.99 -5.77
N ARG A 340 3.53 -20.02 -5.38
CA ARG A 340 2.49 -20.75 -6.12
C ARG A 340 1.14 -20.03 -6.12
N ILE A 341 0.55 -19.90 -7.31
CA ILE A 341 -0.80 -19.36 -7.52
C ILE A 341 -1.55 -20.23 -8.52
N ARG A 342 -2.80 -20.62 -8.20
CA ARG A 342 -3.69 -21.41 -9.08
C ARG A 342 -3.04 -22.71 -9.59
N ASN A 343 -2.36 -23.44 -8.70
CA ASN A 343 -1.55 -24.65 -9.00
C ASN A 343 -0.42 -24.42 -10.01
N GLN A 344 0.03 -23.18 -10.16
CA GLN A 344 1.21 -22.87 -10.97
C GLN A 344 2.29 -22.32 -10.06
N TYR A 345 3.45 -22.97 -10.07
CA TYR A 345 4.68 -22.49 -9.48
C TYR A 345 5.21 -21.32 -10.29
N LEU A 346 5.79 -20.35 -9.59
CA LEU A 346 6.22 -19.08 -10.12
C LEU A 346 7.74 -18.92 -9.95
N MET A 347 8.37 -18.34 -10.97
CA MET A 347 9.71 -17.77 -10.87
C MET A 347 9.66 -16.35 -11.42
N GLU A 348 10.48 -15.46 -10.87
CA GLU A 348 10.53 -14.08 -11.29
C GLU A 348 11.94 -13.68 -11.75
N LEU A 349 11.99 -12.83 -12.77
CA LEU A 349 13.21 -12.22 -13.29
C LEU A 349 12.96 -10.73 -13.46
N LEU A 350 13.84 -9.91 -12.88
CA LEU A 350 13.75 -8.46 -12.93
C LEU A 350 14.89 -7.92 -13.80
N LEU A 351 14.56 -7.19 -14.86
CA LEU A 351 15.53 -6.45 -15.67
C LEU A 351 15.46 -4.96 -15.33
N LYS A 352 16.59 -4.40 -14.92
CA LYS A 352 16.80 -2.96 -14.67
C LYS A 352 17.66 -2.39 -15.80
N LEU A 353 17.03 -1.82 -16.82
CA LEU A 353 17.71 -1.34 -18.02
C LEU A 353 18.04 0.15 -17.93
N PRO A 354 19.15 0.61 -18.53
CA PRO A 354 19.43 2.04 -18.68
C PRO A 354 18.34 2.72 -19.53
N ARG A 355 18.16 4.03 -19.34
CA ARG A 355 17.18 4.85 -20.06
C ARG A 355 17.63 5.23 -21.47
N ASP A 356 18.08 4.24 -22.23
CA ASP A 356 18.38 4.37 -23.64
C ASP A 356 17.30 3.68 -24.50
N GLY A 357 16.65 4.46 -25.36
CA GLY A 357 15.54 3.98 -26.19
C GLY A 357 15.95 2.85 -27.13
N LYS A 358 17.18 2.87 -27.65
CA LYS A 358 17.69 1.80 -28.53
C LYS A 358 17.86 0.50 -27.75
N THR A 359 18.54 0.55 -26.60
CA THR A 359 18.76 -0.59 -25.71
C THR A 359 17.45 -1.19 -25.23
N ILE A 360 16.49 -0.37 -24.80
CA ILE A 360 15.17 -0.84 -24.33
C ILE A 360 14.42 -1.54 -25.46
N ASN A 361 14.37 -0.94 -26.66
CA ASN A 361 13.65 -1.54 -27.79
C ASN A 361 14.33 -2.84 -28.25
N GLN A 362 15.66 -2.89 -28.25
CA GLN A 362 16.39 -4.12 -28.58
C GLN A 362 16.14 -5.19 -27.52
N CYS A 363 16.21 -4.85 -26.23
CA CYS A 363 15.91 -5.79 -25.15
C CYS A 363 14.51 -6.37 -25.30
N LYS A 364 13.48 -5.55 -25.57
CA LYS A 364 12.11 -6.06 -25.79
C LYS A 364 12.04 -7.08 -26.93
N LYS A 365 12.75 -6.85 -28.03
CA LYS A 365 12.81 -7.80 -29.16
C LYS A 365 13.52 -9.09 -28.73
N ASP A 366 14.68 -8.98 -28.10
CA ASP A 366 15.44 -10.13 -27.63
C ASP A 366 14.64 -10.96 -26.63
N LEU A 367 13.91 -10.32 -25.70
CA LEU A 367 13.06 -11.02 -24.74
C LEU A 367 11.98 -11.85 -25.44
N LEU A 368 11.31 -11.28 -26.45
CA LEU A 368 10.30 -11.98 -27.24
C LEU A 368 10.89 -13.13 -28.07
N GLU A 369 12.06 -12.90 -28.68
CA GLU A 369 12.78 -13.92 -29.44
C GLU A 369 13.21 -15.09 -28.54
N GLN A 370 13.77 -14.80 -27.36
CA GLN A 370 14.14 -15.82 -26.39
C GLN A 370 12.92 -16.59 -25.86
N ILE A 371 11.75 -15.95 -25.74
CA ILE A 371 10.51 -16.66 -25.38
C ILE A 371 10.16 -17.67 -26.49
N ALA A 372 10.24 -17.24 -27.76
CA ALA A 372 9.96 -18.11 -28.89
C ALA A 372 10.95 -19.30 -28.96
N ILE A 373 12.24 -19.05 -28.76
CA ILE A 373 13.28 -20.10 -28.72
C ILE A 373 13.01 -21.08 -27.57
N LEU A 374 12.73 -20.58 -26.37
CA LEU A 374 12.43 -21.41 -25.21
C LEU A 374 11.23 -22.34 -25.49
N HIS A 375 10.19 -21.84 -26.16
CA HIS A 375 9.01 -22.63 -26.50
C HIS A 375 9.21 -23.64 -27.64
N GLN A 376 10.32 -23.57 -28.39
CA GLN A 376 10.70 -24.63 -29.34
C GLN A 376 11.20 -25.89 -28.62
N GLU A 377 11.75 -25.75 -27.41
CA GLU A 377 12.10 -26.90 -26.59
C GLU A 377 10.84 -27.56 -26.03
N LYS A 378 10.66 -28.85 -26.35
CA LYS A 378 9.48 -29.62 -25.92
C LYS A 378 9.25 -29.56 -24.41
N SER A 379 10.33 -29.52 -23.62
CA SER A 379 10.30 -29.46 -22.16
C SER A 379 9.67 -28.17 -21.61
N PHE A 380 9.79 -27.05 -22.34
CA PHE A 380 9.41 -25.71 -21.88
C PHE A 380 8.23 -25.11 -22.64
N ARG A 381 7.73 -25.77 -23.69
CA ARG A 381 6.60 -25.31 -24.52
C ARG A 381 5.34 -24.90 -23.73
N SER A 382 5.10 -25.52 -22.58
CA SER A 382 3.94 -25.23 -21.72
C SER A 382 4.18 -24.14 -20.66
N VAL A 383 5.40 -23.61 -20.56
CA VAL A 383 5.74 -22.55 -19.59
C VAL A 383 5.13 -21.23 -20.05
N THR A 384 4.32 -20.61 -19.20
CA THR A 384 3.75 -19.29 -19.49
C THR A 384 4.69 -18.22 -18.97
N ILE A 385 5.01 -17.22 -19.80
CA ILE A 385 5.85 -16.08 -19.42
C ILE A 385 5.01 -14.81 -19.57
N VAL A 386 4.92 -14.02 -18.51
CA VAL A 386 4.18 -12.76 -18.47
C VAL A 386 5.16 -11.64 -18.22
N ALA A 387 5.11 -10.59 -19.04
CA ALA A 387 5.95 -9.40 -18.89
C ALA A 387 5.14 -8.22 -18.38
N ASP A 388 5.64 -7.59 -17.32
CA ASP A 388 5.14 -6.32 -16.77
C ASP A 388 6.21 -5.23 -16.96
N VAL A 389 5.87 -4.19 -17.71
CA VAL A 389 6.81 -3.11 -18.10
C VAL A 389 6.53 -1.88 -17.26
N ASP A 390 7.60 -1.32 -16.69
CA ASP A 390 7.51 -0.25 -15.70
C ASP A 390 6.64 -0.65 -14.49
N ALA A 391 6.76 -1.92 -14.06
CA ALA A 391 6.03 -2.49 -12.94
C ALA A 391 6.02 -1.55 -11.71
N VAL A 392 4.82 -1.34 -11.16
CA VAL A 392 4.52 -0.32 -10.15
C VAL A 392 4.48 -0.89 -8.75
#